data_AF-A0A6A4H9W3-F1
#
_entry.id   AF-A0A6A4H9W3-F1
#
_cell.length_a   1.000
_cell.length_b   1.000
_cell.length_c   1.000
_cell.angle_alpha   90.00
_cell.angle_beta   90.00
_cell.angle_gamma   90.00
#
_symmetry.space_group_name_H-M   'P 1'
#
loop_
_entity.id
_entity.type
_entity.pdbx_description
1 polymer ?
#
loop_
_entity_poly.entity_id
_entity_poly.type
_entity_poly.pdbx_seq_one_letter_code
_entity_poly.pdbx_strand_id
1 'polypeptide(L)'
;MRNVAKWTAVWVKDRDLPESDRGSHAKRFSVLDDPEIKEGMAAYLRTHKWATNPVKFQEFINGSLLPRIAEKYATEEMEPVMVKGLKKFIETELFPQVEMSFGSHLREDIFRFNCVQLRLVLVPQDEATFQAHDDHKKQWGPVDEQPLRHKGPRHGLHQSECTCSTHGHMKDARESLEYGKNYDGYWNGEKFCEQLCNKIIPAFEKLHGAGHQAVFLVDNSQGHSAYAADALLASQMNLNPGGKQACMWNGWFMQNGQRVEQTMIFADNHAKYPGQPKGMKVVLEECGLWSHHLTLKENMPAALASVSLETMWRWEHRVYRWIDAYRDGLGAKDAQKRVKDFSSKKYKSHRHVPETLARTFD
;
A
#
# COMPACT_ATOMS: atom_id res chain seq x y z
N MET A 1 10.79 -10.43 8.71
CA MET A 1 11.84 -10.97 9.63
C MET A 1 13.06 -10.07 9.94
N ARG A 2 14.00 -9.76 9.02
CA ARG A 2 15.29 -9.11 9.40
C ARG A 2 15.16 -7.73 10.08
N ASN A 3 14.16 -6.94 9.69
CA ASN A 3 13.91 -5.64 10.29
C ASN A 3 13.14 -5.75 11.61
N VAL A 4 12.13 -6.62 11.70
CA VAL A 4 11.36 -6.84 12.94
C VAL A 4 12.27 -7.35 14.04
N ALA A 5 13.09 -8.38 13.79
CA ALA A 5 14.05 -8.88 14.80
C ALA A 5 15.08 -7.81 15.21
N LYS A 6 15.53 -6.97 14.26
CA LYS A 6 16.44 -5.85 14.53
C LYS A 6 15.76 -4.76 15.35
N TRP A 7 14.48 -4.46 15.08
CA TRP A 7 13.69 -3.49 15.82
C TRP A 7 13.36 -3.99 17.21
N THR A 8 13.00 -5.27 17.36
CA THR A 8 12.83 -5.92 18.66
C THR A 8 14.13 -5.89 19.46
N ALA A 9 15.30 -6.12 18.82
CA ALA A 9 16.59 -6.05 19.51
C ALA A 9 16.95 -4.63 19.97
N VAL A 10 16.75 -3.61 19.12
CA VAL A 10 16.95 -2.19 19.49
C VAL A 10 15.99 -1.78 20.59
N TRP A 11 14.72 -2.18 20.49
CA TRP A 11 13.69 -1.92 21.49
C TRP A 11 14.01 -2.56 22.85
N VAL A 12 14.40 -3.83 22.86
CA VAL A 12 14.75 -4.56 24.09
C VAL A 12 15.94 -3.91 24.80
N LYS A 13 16.91 -3.40 24.04
CA LYS A 13 18.15 -2.82 24.57
C LYS A 13 17.98 -1.37 25.01
N ASP A 14 17.48 -0.53 24.12
CA ASP A 14 17.56 0.93 24.24
C ASP A 14 16.19 1.56 24.56
N ARG A 15 15.11 0.76 24.59
CA ARG A 15 13.71 1.21 24.80
C ARG A 15 13.27 2.29 23.81
N ASP A 16 13.88 2.27 22.64
CA ASP A 16 13.66 3.24 21.59
C ASP A 16 13.08 2.53 20.35
N LEU A 17 12.05 3.13 19.75
CA LEU A 17 11.46 2.61 18.52
C LEU A 17 12.27 3.21 17.35
N PRO A 18 12.94 2.38 16.52
CA PRO A 18 13.69 2.90 15.40
C PRO A 18 12.76 3.66 14.44
N GLU A 19 13.19 4.84 14.01
CA GLU A 19 12.49 5.62 12.99
C GLU A 19 12.35 4.77 11.71
N SER A 20 11.10 4.52 11.32
CA SER A 20 10.78 3.77 10.12
C SER A 20 10.88 4.68 8.90
N ASP A 21 11.89 4.45 8.05
CA ASP A 21 11.92 4.99 6.68
C ASP A 21 10.88 4.32 5.75
N ARG A 22 10.13 3.34 6.25
CA ARG A 22 9.07 2.62 5.52
C ARG A 22 7.78 3.45 5.55
N GLY A 23 7.56 4.15 4.43
CA GLY A 23 6.50 5.15 4.25
C GLY A 23 6.91 6.29 3.31
N SER A 24 8.18 6.42 2.95
CA SER A 24 8.71 7.47 2.06
C SER A 24 8.38 7.33 0.57
N HIS A 25 7.25 6.70 0.21
CA HIS A 25 6.56 7.04 -1.03
C HIS A 25 5.66 8.24 -0.77
N ALA A 26 6.30 9.39 -0.56
CA ALA A 26 5.57 10.63 -0.54
C ALA A 26 4.96 10.89 -1.93
N LYS A 27 3.63 10.99 -1.98
CA LYS A 27 3.00 12.03 -2.78
C LYS A 27 3.46 13.35 -2.15
N ARG A 28 4.66 13.82 -2.52
CA ARG A 28 5.29 14.98 -1.89
C ARG A 28 4.45 16.22 -2.17
N PHE A 29 3.87 16.80 -1.13
CA PHE A 29 3.68 18.24 -1.10
C PHE A 29 5.10 18.84 -1.13
N SER A 30 5.45 19.49 -2.24
CA SER A 30 6.68 20.26 -2.31
C SER A 30 6.46 21.56 -1.55
N VAL A 31 7.39 21.94 -0.69
CA VAL A 31 7.39 23.29 -0.08
C VAL A 31 7.36 24.37 -1.19
N LEU A 32 7.91 24.08 -2.37
CA LEU A 32 7.85 24.96 -3.55
C LEU A 32 6.44 25.05 -4.20
N ASP A 33 5.50 24.20 -3.79
CA ASP A 33 4.12 24.25 -4.27
C ASP A 33 3.21 25.16 -3.44
N ASP A 34 3.69 25.62 -2.28
CA ASP A 34 3.02 26.59 -1.42
C ASP A 34 2.77 27.92 -2.18
N PRO A 35 1.54 28.47 -2.12
CA PRO A 35 1.18 29.71 -2.81
C PRO A 35 2.05 30.92 -2.42
N GLU A 36 2.41 31.06 -1.14
CA GLU A 36 3.26 32.15 -0.64
C GLU A 36 4.70 32.00 -1.14
N ILE A 37 5.20 30.77 -1.26
CA ILE A 37 6.53 30.50 -1.84
C ILE A 37 6.55 30.81 -3.32
N LYS A 38 5.52 30.40 -4.06
CA LYS A 38 5.37 30.75 -5.47
C LYS A 38 5.30 32.26 -5.69
N GLU A 39 4.57 32.97 -4.83
CA GLU A 39 4.46 34.42 -4.90
C GLU A 39 5.77 35.12 -4.54
N GLY A 40 6.46 34.71 -3.47
CA GLY A 40 7.76 35.25 -3.08
C GLY A 40 8.85 35.01 -4.14
N MET A 41 8.88 33.82 -4.73
CA MET A 41 9.76 33.51 -5.87
C MET A 41 9.43 34.36 -7.10
N ALA A 42 8.14 34.51 -7.43
CA ALA A 42 7.70 35.32 -8.55
C ALA A 42 8.03 36.80 -8.35
N ALA A 43 7.85 37.35 -7.15
CA ALA A 43 8.17 38.74 -6.83
C ALA A 43 9.67 39.02 -6.96
N TYR A 44 10.53 38.12 -6.48
CA TYR A 44 11.98 38.24 -6.62
C TYR A 44 12.42 38.19 -8.09
N LEU A 45 11.90 37.22 -8.85
CA LEU A 45 12.22 37.09 -10.28
C LEU A 45 11.69 38.26 -11.12
N ARG A 46 10.55 38.86 -10.74
CA ARG A 46 9.99 40.05 -11.41
C ARG A 46 10.79 41.32 -11.13
N THR A 47 11.40 41.43 -9.96
CA THR A 47 12.21 42.59 -9.56
C THR A 47 13.64 42.51 -10.09
N HIS A 48 14.19 41.30 -10.25
CA HIS A 48 15.58 41.08 -10.64
C HIS A 48 15.74 40.43 -12.03
N LYS A 49 14.81 40.72 -12.95
CA LYS A 49 14.60 40.09 -14.28
C LYS A 49 15.86 39.71 -15.06
N TRP A 50 16.89 40.57 -15.09
CA TRP A 50 18.10 40.38 -15.89
C TRP A 50 19.38 40.20 -15.07
N ALA A 51 19.30 40.37 -13.74
CA ALA A 51 20.44 40.32 -12.82
C ALA A 51 20.46 39.07 -11.92
N THR A 52 19.51 38.16 -12.14
CA THR A 52 19.38 36.91 -11.39
C THR A 52 20.08 35.76 -12.10
N ASN A 53 21.03 35.12 -11.44
CA ASN A 53 21.56 33.82 -11.85
C ASN A 53 21.07 32.74 -10.86
N PRO A 54 21.18 31.44 -11.21
CA PRO A 54 20.70 30.36 -10.34
C PRO A 54 21.32 30.38 -8.93
N VAL A 55 22.56 30.84 -8.80
CA VAL A 55 23.28 30.92 -7.53
C VAL A 55 22.67 32.00 -6.63
N LYS A 56 22.46 33.21 -7.15
CA LYS A 56 21.82 34.32 -6.42
C LYS A 56 20.37 34.01 -6.06
N PHE A 57 19.67 33.29 -6.93
CA PHE A 57 18.30 32.85 -6.64
C PHE A 57 18.28 31.79 -5.54
N GLN A 58 19.24 30.86 -5.56
CA GLN A 58 19.41 29.86 -4.50
C GLN A 58 19.80 30.52 -3.17
N GLU A 59 20.66 31.55 -3.19
CA GLU A 59 21.00 32.36 -2.02
C GLU A 59 19.77 33.06 -1.43
N PHE A 60 18.91 33.64 -2.28
CA PHE A 60 17.64 34.24 -1.83
C PHE A 60 16.68 33.20 -1.23
N ILE A 61 16.52 32.05 -1.90
CA ILE A 61 15.66 30.96 -1.42
C ILE A 61 16.16 30.46 -0.06
N ASN A 62 17.46 30.19 0.07
CA ASN A 62 18.04 29.62 1.28
C ASN A 62 18.19 30.64 2.41
N GLY A 63 18.46 31.91 2.09
CA GLY A 63 18.79 32.95 3.07
C GLY A 63 17.60 33.76 3.57
N SER A 64 16.55 33.94 2.75
CA SER A 64 15.41 34.80 3.11
C SER A 64 14.08 34.08 3.07
N LEU A 65 13.82 33.30 2.01
CA LEU A 65 12.48 32.76 1.76
C LEU A 65 12.20 31.49 2.58
N LEU A 66 13.12 30.53 2.59
CA LEU A 66 12.97 29.28 3.35
C LEU A 66 12.98 29.50 4.86
N PRO A 67 13.89 30.29 5.46
CA PRO A 67 13.89 30.47 6.92
C PRO A 67 12.61 31.13 7.45
N ARG A 68 12.13 32.19 6.79
CA ARG A 68 10.89 32.90 7.17
C ARG A 68 9.64 32.01 7.13
N ILE A 69 9.62 31.03 6.24
CA ILE A 69 8.47 30.15 6.02
C ILE A 69 8.61 28.86 6.84
N ALA A 70 9.82 28.35 7.00
CA ALA A 70 10.13 27.28 7.94
C ALA A 70 9.71 27.65 9.36
N GLU A 71 9.79 28.92 9.76
CA GLU A 71 9.30 29.42 11.05
C GLU A 71 7.77 29.24 11.23
N LYS A 72 6.99 29.42 10.17
CA LYS A 72 5.52 29.20 10.13
C LYS A 72 5.16 27.72 10.20
N TYR A 73 5.90 26.87 9.50
CA TYR A 73 5.72 25.40 9.52
C TYR A 73 6.30 24.73 10.77
N ALA A 74 7.27 25.36 11.44
CA ALA A 74 7.80 24.92 12.73
C ALA A 74 6.86 25.28 13.90
N THR A 75 6.04 26.34 13.75
CA THR A 75 5.00 26.69 14.72
C THR A 75 3.70 25.90 14.50
N GLU A 76 3.36 25.60 13.25
CA GLU A 76 2.32 24.64 12.86
C GLU A 76 2.93 23.27 12.56
N GLU A 77 3.58 22.63 13.54
CA GLU A 77 3.81 21.19 13.40
C GLU A 77 2.45 20.52 13.17
N MET A 78 2.27 19.93 11.98
CA MET A 78 1.51 18.69 11.87
C MET A 78 2.16 17.71 12.85
N GLU A 79 1.74 17.78 14.11
CA GLU A 79 1.87 16.67 15.01
C GLU A 79 1.31 15.45 14.25
N PRO A 80 2.06 14.34 14.16
CA PRO A 80 1.50 13.13 13.63
C PRO A 80 0.54 12.63 14.70
N VAL A 81 -0.69 13.17 14.76
CA VAL A 81 -1.68 12.84 15.79
C VAL A 81 -1.90 11.33 15.85
N MET A 82 -1.78 10.64 14.72
CA MET A 82 -1.87 9.18 14.64
C MET A 82 -0.62 8.48 15.23
N VAL A 83 0.60 8.99 15.02
CA VAL A 83 1.85 8.38 15.54
C VAL A 83 2.11 8.78 16.99
N LYS A 84 1.93 10.05 17.37
CA LYS A 84 2.00 10.52 18.76
C LYS A 84 0.84 9.98 19.58
N GLY A 85 -0.36 9.88 19.01
CA GLY A 85 -1.52 9.25 19.67
C GLY A 85 -1.36 7.75 19.85
N LEU A 86 -0.89 7.03 18.83
CA LEU A 86 -0.57 5.60 18.95
C LEU A 86 0.62 5.37 19.88
N LYS A 87 1.69 6.17 19.78
CA LYS A 87 2.84 6.14 20.69
C LYS A 87 2.40 6.41 22.12
N LYS A 88 1.62 7.45 22.36
CA LYS A 88 1.06 7.79 23.68
C LYS A 88 0.16 6.66 24.19
N PHE A 89 -0.75 6.13 23.38
CA PHE A 89 -1.60 4.99 23.78
C PHE A 89 -0.76 3.76 24.13
N ILE A 90 0.23 3.43 23.31
CA ILE A 90 1.16 2.33 23.57
C ILE A 90 1.97 2.59 24.85
N GLU A 91 2.45 3.82 25.07
CA GLU A 91 3.29 4.19 26.21
C GLU A 91 2.52 4.35 27.53
N THR A 92 1.33 4.94 27.50
CA THR A 92 0.56 5.30 28.70
C THR A 92 -0.51 4.29 29.06
N GLU A 93 -1.14 3.64 28.08
CA GLU A 93 -2.23 2.67 28.32
C GLU A 93 -1.73 1.24 28.23
N LEU A 94 -0.99 0.90 27.15
CA LEU A 94 -0.57 -0.47 26.87
C LEU A 94 0.59 -0.91 27.78
N PHE A 95 1.74 -0.22 27.74
CA PHE A 95 2.98 -0.66 28.39
C PHE A 95 2.92 -0.86 29.91
N PRO A 96 2.18 -0.06 30.71
CA PRO A 96 2.02 -0.34 32.13
C PRO A 96 1.31 -1.66 32.43
N GLN A 97 0.61 -2.23 31.44
CA GLN A 97 -0.17 -3.45 31.56
C GLN A 97 0.50 -4.64 30.84
N VAL A 98 1.57 -4.42 30.06
CA VAL A 98 2.27 -5.49 29.33
C VAL A 98 3.24 -6.25 30.25
N GLU A 99 3.07 -7.57 30.30
CA GLU A 99 4.00 -8.46 31.00
C GLU A 99 5.33 -8.58 30.25
N MET A 100 6.41 -8.25 30.95
CA MET A 100 7.77 -8.36 30.46
C MET A 100 8.55 -9.38 31.30
N SER A 101 9.06 -10.44 30.68
CA SER A 101 10.07 -11.28 31.33
C SER A 101 11.42 -10.55 31.27
N PHE A 102 11.86 -10.00 32.40
CA PHE A 102 13.23 -9.50 32.53
C PHE A 102 14.18 -10.67 32.76
N GLY A 103 15.24 -10.76 31.96
CA GLY A 103 16.32 -11.74 32.17
C GLY A 103 17.03 -11.48 33.49
N SER A 104 16.77 -12.31 34.49
CA SER A 104 17.48 -12.64 35.74
C SER A 104 18.42 -11.63 36.46
N HIS A 105 18.51 -10.34 36.12
CA HIS A 105 19.54 -9.45 36.67
C HIS A 105 19.12 -8.02 37.01
N LEU A 106 17.83 -7.70 37.14
CA LEU A 106 17.40 -6.38 37.63
C LEU A 106 16.16 -6.45 38.55
N ARG A 107 16.45 -6.19 39.85
CA ARG A 107 15.62 -5.65 40.95
C ARG A 107 14.14 -6.07 41.07
N GLU A 108 13.86 -6.83 42.13
CA GLU A 108 12.54 -7.28 42.61
C GLU A 108 11.61 -6.15 43.12
N ASP A 109 12.06 -4.90 43.11
CA ASP A 109 11.47 -3.82 43.91
C ASP A 109 10.35 -3.00 43.22
N ILE A 110 9.95 -3.30 41.97
CA ILE A 110 8.97 -2.47 41.22
C ILE A 110 7.53 -3.02 41.19
N PHE A 111 7.28 -4.30 41.51
CA PHE A 111 5.93 -4.89 41.39
C PHE A 111 5.32 -5.26 42.75
N ARG A 112 4.98 -4.25 43.54
CA ARG A 112 4.02 -4.39 44.66
C ARG A 112 3.02 -3.26 44.68
N PHE A 113 2.12 -3.22 43.69
CA PHE A 113 0.82 -2.61 43.88
C PHE A 113 -0.28 -3.51 43.31
N ASN A 114 -1.18 -3.90 44.21
CA ASN A 114 -2.37 -4.69 43.98
C ASN A 114 -3.31 -4.01 42.97
N CYS A 115 -3.73 -4.77 41.96
CA CYS A 115 -5.12 -4.98 41.54
C CYS A 115 -5.12 -6.12 40.51
N VAL A 116 -6.25 -6.75 40.25
CA VAL A 116 -6.42 -7.87 39.30
C VAL A 116 -6.14 -7.38 37.88
N GLN A 117 -4.86 -7.20 37.53
CA GLN A 117 -4.45 -6.61 36.27
C GLN A 117 -4.34 -7.76 35.26
N LEU A 118 -5.26 -7.80 34.30
CA LEU A 118 -5.12 -8.63 33.10
C LEU A 118 -3.74 -8.34 32.50
N ARG A 119 -2.91 -9.38 32.41
CA ARG A 119 -1.55 -9.26 31.92
C ARG A 119 -1.60 -9.22 30.40
N LEU A 120 -1.40 -8.05 29.83
CA LEU A 120 -1.31 -7.92 28.37
C LEU A 120 0.01 -8.56 27.92
N VAL A 121 -0.01 -9.29 26.82
CA VAL A 121 1.19 -9.90 26.25
C VAL A 121 1.24 -9.49 24.78
N LEU A 122 2.33 -8.83 24.40
CA LEU A 122 2.53 -8.45 23.01
C LEU A 122 2.89 -9.70 22.18
N VAL A 123 2.14 -9.92 21.10
CA VAL A 123 2.32 -11.05 20.17
C VAL A 123 2.54 -10.53 18.75
N PRO A 124 3.79 -10.21 18.35
CA PRO A 124 4.10 -9.87 16.98
C PRO A 124 4.00 -11.08 16.07
N GLN A 125 3.37 -10.89 14.91
CA GLN A 125 3.25 -11.88 13.85
C GLN A 125 3.69 -11.25 12.52
N ASP A 126 4.39 -12.05 11.70
CA ASP A 126 4.88 -11.65 10.38
C ASP A 126 5.03 -12.91 9.51
N GLU A 127 4.95 -12.74 8.20
CA GLU A 127 5.24 -13.80 7.23
C GLU A 127 6.61 -13.62 6.56
N ALA A 128 7.24 -14.74 6.23
CA ALA A 128 8.47 -14.77 5.46
C ALA A 128 8.40 -15.85 4.38
N THR A 129 9.04 -15.59 3.25
CA THR A 129 9.22 -16.58 2.18
C THR A 129 10.68 -16.98 2.10
N PHE A 130 10.91 -18.28 1.93
CA PHE A 130 12.23 -18.89 1.80
C PHE A 130 12.23 -19.71 0.52
N GLN A 131 13.27 -19.59 -0.29
CA GLN A 131 13.39 -20.34 -1.55
C GLN A 131 14.56 -21.30 -1.47
N ALA A 132 14.41 -22.47 -2.10
CA ALA A 132 15.47 -23.49 -2.11
C ALA A 132 16.78 -22.99 -2.76
N HIS A 133 16.70 -21.97 -3.61
CA HIS A 133 17.85 -21.35 -4.29
C HIS A 133 18.00 -19.87 -3.92
N ASP A 134 17.67 -19.48 -2.68
CA ASP A 134 17.88 -18.11 -2.18
C ASP A 134 19.37 -17.88 -1.86
N ASP A 135 20.20 -17.96 -2.91
CA ASP A 135 21.66 -17.82 -2.83
C ASP A 135 22.11 -16.41 -3.23
N HIS A 136 23.34 -16.06 -2.88
CA HIS A 136 23.94 -14.77 -3.20
C HIS A 136 23.96 -14.52 -4.72
N LYS A 137 23.26 -13.47 -5.14
CA LYS A 137 23.21 -13.06 -6.56
C LYS A 137 24.59 -12.78 -7.15
N LYS A 138 25.58 -12.46 -6.32
CA LYS A 138 26.98 -12.21 -6.70
C LYS A 138 27.90 -13.22 -6.01
N GLN A 139 28.83 -13.78 -6.76
CA GLN A 139 29.88 -14.67 -6.26
C GLN A 139 31.21 -14.21 -6.87
N TRP A 140 32.31 -14.42 -6.16
CA TRP A 140 33.65 -14.30 -6.73
C TRP A 140 34.06 -15.65 -7.33
N GLY A 141 34.49 -15.66 -8.59
CA GLY A 141 34.93 -16.86 -9.29
C GLY A 141 36.13 -16.55 -10.19
N PRO A 142 36.80 -17.59 -10.71
CA PRO A 142 37.89 -17.41 -11.68
C PRO A 142 37.44 -16.56 -12.87
N VAL A 143 38.37 -15.78 -13.42
CA VAL A 143 38.16 -15.08 -14.69
C VAL A 143 37.88 -16.16 -15.75
N ASP A 144 36.84 -15.94 -16.55
CA ASP A 144 36.33 -16.85 -17.61
C ASP A 144 35.51 -18.07 -17.18
N GLU A 145 35.18 -18.22 -15.89
CA GLU A 145 34.23 -19.25 -15.44
C GLU A 145 32.86 -18.65 -15.11
N GLN A 146 31.80 -19.19 -15.72
CA GLN A 146 30.42 -18.89 -15.34
C GLN A 146 29.84 -20.05 -14.53
N PRO A 147 29.63 -19.88 -13.20
CA PRO A 147 28.97 -20.89 -12.40
C PRO A 147 27.56 -21.14 -12.93
N LEU A 148 27.28 -22.39 -13.30
CA LEU A 148 25.97 -22.82 -13.79
C LEU A 148 24.94 -22.71 -12.67
N ARG A 149 23.99 -21.78 -12.81
CA ARG A 149 22.88 -21.60 -11.88
C ARG A 149 21.60 -22.21 -12.43
N HIS A 150 20.76 -22.69 -11.53
CA HIS A 150 19.39 -23.03 -11.92
C HIS A 150 18.65 -21.78 -12.40
N LYS A 151 17.86 -21.94 -13.47
CA LYS A 151 17.19 -20.84 -14.20
C LYS A 151 16.14 -20.08 -13.37
N GLY A 152 15.77 -20.57 -12.18
CA GLY A 152 14.79 -19.92 -11.31
C GLY A 152 14.87 -20.42 -9.86
N PRO A 153 14.14 -19.75 -8.95
CA PRO A 153 14.23 -19.97 -7.50
C PRO A 153 13.76 -21.33 -6.99
N ARG A 154 13.16 -22.15 -7.87
CA ARG A 154 12.48 -23.43 -7.58
C ARG A 154 11.46 -23.31 -6.44
N HIS A 155 11.32 -24.37 -5.64
CA HIS A 155 10.33 -24.48 -4.57
C HIS A 155 10.55 -23.41 -3.51
N GLY A 156 9.45 -22.83 -3.04
CA GLY A 156 9.46 -21.87 -1.96
C GLY A 156 8.57 -22.33 -0.81
N LEU A 157 8.98 -21.96 0.39
CA LEU A 157 8.24 -22.13 1.63
C LEU A 157 7.80 -20.75 2.12
N HIS A 158 6.50 -20.57 2.30
CA HIS A 158 5.92 -19.42 2.96
C HIS A 158 5.66 -19.80 4.42
N GLN A 159 6.20 -19.01 5.34
CA GLN A 159 6.15 -19.27 6.76
C GLN A 159 5.43 -18.11 7.45
N SER A 160 4.36 -18.40 8.18
CA SER A 160 3.77 -17.49 9.15
C SER A 160 4.13 -17.94 10.56
N GLU A 161 4.53 -16.99 11.41
CA GLU A 161 4.99 -17.29 12.76
C GLU A 161 4.67 -16.15 13.74
N CYS A 162 4.41 -16.53 14.99
CA CYS A 162 4.19 -15.59 16.10
C CYS A 162 5.31 -15.70 17.13
N THR A 163 5.63 -14.57 17.74
CA THR A 163 6.53 -14.51 18.89
C THR A 163 5.83 -13.80 20.04
N CYS A 164 6.26 -14.03 21.27
CA CYS A 164 5.83 -13.25 22.43
C CYS A 164 7.02 -12.95 23.35
N SER A 165 6.91 -11.88 24.13
CA SER A 165 7.98 -11.40 25.03
C SER A 165 8.37 -12.41 26.11
N THR A 166 7.44 -13.25 26.53
CA THR A 166 7.53 -14.15 27.70
C THR A 166 8.08 -15.53 27.36
N HIS A 167 7.68 -16.10 26.21
CA HIS A 167 8.03 -17.45 25.79
C HIS A 167 8.84 -17.49 24.49
N GLY A 168 9.12 -16.33 23.89
CA GLY A 168 9.83 -16.24 22.62
C GLY A 168 9.00 -16.80 21.47
N HIS A 169 9.49 -17.82 20.78
CA HIS A 169 8.83 -18.39 19.60
C HIS A 169 7.63 -19.27 19.98
N MET A 170 6.46 -18.96 19.44
CA MET A 170 5.24 -19.76 19.61
C MET A 170 5.17 -20.87 18.55
N LYS A 171 5.90 -21.97 18.76
CA LYS A 171 6.04 -23.04 17.76
C LYS A 171 4.71 -23.66 17.32
N ASP A 172 3.77 -23.84 18.24
CA ASP A 172 2.45 -24.43 17.96
C ASP A 172 1.54 -23.47 17.15
N ALA A 173 1.87 -22.17 17.12
CA ALA A 173 1.16 -21.15 16.35
C ALA A 173 1.58 -21.09 14.87
N ARG A 174 2.64 -21.84 14.50
CA ARG A 174 3.28 -21.78 13.19
C ARG A 174 2.42 -22.37 12.07
N GLU A 175 2.41 -21.71 10.92
CA GLU A 175 1.81 -22.22 9.69
C GLU A 175 2.80 -22.14 8.53
N SER A 176 2.89 -23.22 7.76
CA SER A 176 3.81 -23.35 6.63
C SER A 176 3.02 -23.68 5.38
N LEU A 177 3.36 -23.04 4.27
CA LEU A 177 2.72 -23.25 2.98
C LEU A 177 3.78 -23.39 1.89
N GLU A 178 3.71 -24.46 1.09
CA GLU A 178 4.59 -24.60 -0.06
C GLU A 178 4.00 -23.84 -1.25
N TYR A 179 4.78 -22.94 -1.85
CA TYR A 179 4.32 -22.15 -2.99
C TYR A 179 5.09 -22.47 -4.27
N GLY A 180 4.35 -22.51 -5.38
CA GLY A 180 4.87 -22.88 -6.69
C GLY A 180 3.75 -23.37 -7.62
N LYS A 181 4.08 -23.61 -8.89
CA LYS A 181 3.14 -24.20 -9.86
C LYS A 181 2.74 -25.61 -9.36
N ASN A 182 1.44 -25.83 -9.12
CA ASN A 182 0.83 -27.06 -8.57
C ASN A 182 0.99 -27.30 -7.05
N TYR A 183 1.22 -26.26 -6.27
CA TYR A 183 1.30 -26.36 -4.79
C TYR A 183 0.18 -25.55 -4.12
N ASP A 184 0.24 -25.42 -2.79
CA ASP A 184 -0.79 -24.89 -1.88
C ASP A 184 -1.19 -23.41 -2.11
N GLY A 185 -0.56 -22.75 -3.09
CA GLY A 185 -0.93 -21.42 -3.55
C GLY A 185 -0.12 -20.30 -2.89
N TYR A 186 -0.80 -19.22 -2.52
CA TYR A 186 -0.20 -18.07 -1.84
C TYR A 186 -0.92 -17.84 -0.51
N TRP A 187 -0.22 -17.21 0.44
CA TRP A 187 -0.81 -16.74 1.68
C TRP A 187 -1.89 -15.70 1.40
N ASN A 188 -3.04 -15.84 2.06
CA ASN A 188 -4.19 -14.95 1.90
C ASN A 188 -4.87 -14.73 3.27
N GLY A 189 -5.84 -13.81 3.31
CA GLY A 189 -6.49 -13.48 4.59
C GLY A 189 -7.36 -14.56 5.19
N GLU A 190 -7.90 -15.46 4.36
CA GLU A 190 -8.62 -16.64 4.85
C GLU A 190 -7.68 -17.55 5.65
N LYS A 191 -6.49 -17.84 5.12
CA LYS A 191 -5.44 -18.60 5.82
C LYS A 191 -4.97 -17.91 7.10
N PHE A 192 -4.87 -16.58 7.09
CA PHE A 192 -4.53 -15.84 8.30
C PHE A 192 -5.63 -15.98 9.37
N CYS A 193 -6.91 -15.86 9.02
CA CYS A 193 -8.02 -16.08 9.94
C CYS A 193 -8.04 -17.53 10.47
N GLU A 194 -7.84 -18.52 9.61
CA GLU A 194 -7.72 -19.93 10.01
C GLU A 194 -6.57 -20.13 11.00
N GLN A 195 -5.38 -19.61 10.70
CA GLN A 195 -4.22 -19.70 11.58
C GLN A 195 -4.49 -19.00 12.92
N LEU A 196 -5.09 -17.81 12.89
CA LEU A 196 -5.40 -17.02 14.08
C LEU A 196 -6.31 -17.80 15.03
N CYS A 197 -7.41 -18.32 14.53
CA CYS A 197 -8.41 -19.05 15.31
C CYS A 197 -7.94 -20.44 15.74
N ASN A 198 -7.31 -21.20 14.84
CA ASN A 198 -7.03 -22.61 15.06
C ASN A 198 -5.66 -22.89 15.66
N LYS A 199 -4.72 -21.95 15.56
CA LYS A 199 -3.32 -22.14 16.01
C LYS A 199 -2.85 -21.06 16.96
N ILE A 200 -2.92 -19.78 16.56
CA ILE A 200 -2.31 -18.68 17.33
C ILE A 200 -3.00 -18.51 18.68
N ILE A 201 -4.34 -18.38 18.70
CA ILE A 201 -5.10 -18.21 19.94
C ILE A 201 -4.95 -19.44 20.85
N PRO A 202 -5.14 -20.70 20.38
CA PRO A 202 -4.93 -21.87 21.23
C PRO A 202 -3.50 -22.00 21.77
N ALA A 203 -2.48 -21.69 20.95
CA ALA A 203 -1.10 -21.71 21.40
C ALA A 203 -0.83 -20.64 22.46
N PHE A 204 -1.41 -19.45 22.32
CA PHE A 204 -1.34 -18.39 23.30
C PHE A 204 -1.97 -18.81 24.63
N GLU A 205 -3.21 -19.30 24.59
CA GLU A 205 -3.94 -19.75 25.78
C GLU A 205 -3.22 -20.89 26.51
N LYS A 206 -2.62 -21.83 25.76
CA LYS A 206 -1.82 -22.92 26.32
C LYS A 206 -0.54 -22.42 27.01
N LEU A 207 0.14 -21.42 26.45
CA LEU A 207 1.39 -20.88 27.01
C LEU A 207 1.15 -20.00 28.23
N HIS A 208 0.03 -19.27 28.26
CA HIS A 208 -0.21 -18.23 29.25
C HIS A 208 -1.26 -18.58 30.30
N GLY A 209 -2.25 -19.42 29.97
CA GLY A 209 -3.37 -19.70 30.85
C GLY A 209 -4.29 -18.51 31.09
N ALA A 210 -5.25 -18.68 31.99
CA ALA A 210 -6.24 -17.65 32.31
C ALA A 210 -5.62 -16.39 32.91
N GLY A 211 -6.23 -15.22 32.63
CA GLY A 211 -5.79 -13.92 33.17
C GLY A 211 -4.81 -13.15 32.29
N HIS A 212 -4.42 -13.70 31.13
CA HIS A 212 -3.61 -13.01 30.13
C HIS A 212 -4.44 -12.61 28.91
N GLN A 213 -4.07 -11.50 28.28
CA GLN A 213 -4.69 -11.01 27.05
C GLN A 213 -3.61 -10.80 25.99
N ALA A 214 -3.80 -11.38 24.81
CA ALA A 214 -2.90 -11.17 23.69
C ALA A 214 -3.15 -9.80 23.05
N VAL A 215 -2.08 -9.06 22.78
CA VAL A 215 -2.06 -7.86 21.96
C VAL A 215 -1.33 -8.21 20.66
N PHE A 216 -2.08 -8.48 19.60
CA PHE A 216 -1.49 -8.83 18.30
C PHE A 216 -0.92 -7.61 17.59
N LEU A 217 0.32 -7.73 17.13
CA LEU A 217 0.96 -6.73 16.27
C LEU A 217 1.20 -7.36 14.90
N VAL A 218 0.43 -6.93 13.92
CA VAL A 218 0.49 -7.38 12.52
C VAL A 218 0.76 -6.20 11.59
N ASP A 219 1.24 -6.47 10.38
CA ASP A 219 1.40 -5.42 9.37
C ASP A 219 0.09 -5.14 8.62
N ASN A 220 0.09 -4.16 7.71
CA ASN A 220 -1.06 -3.82 6.88
C ASN A 220 -1.00 -4.50 5.50
N SER A 221 -0.44 -5.71 5.41
CA SER A 221 -0.47 -6.47 4.18
C SER A 221 -1.91 -6.82 3.79
N GLN A 222 -2.13 -7.10 2.51
CA GLN A 222 -3.45 -7.56 2.04
C GLN A 222 -3.85 -8.90 2.69
N GLY A 223 -2.88 -9.68 3.18
CA GLY A 223 -3.13 -10.90 3.95
C GLY A 223 -3.88 -10.63 5.25
N HIS A 224 -3.68 -9.49 5.90
CA HIS A 224 -4.44 -9.14 7.12
C HIS A 224 -5.75 -8.40 6.84
N SER A 225 -6.03 -8.08 5.57
CA SER A 225 -7.23 -7.35 5.15
C SER A 225 -8.34 -8.32 4.69
N ALA A 226 -8.64 -9.31 5.54
CA ALA A 226 -9.70 -10.27 5.28
C ALA A 226 -11.09 -9.64 5.44
N TYR A 227 -11.99 -9.97 4.52
CA TYR A 227 -13.42 -9.65 4.65
C TYR A 227 -14.18 -10.87 5.18
N ALA A 228 -15.31 -10.63 5.84
CA ALA A 228 -16.22 -11.70 6.22
C ALA A 228 -16.70 -12.48 4.98
N ALA A 229 -17.01 -13.77 5.17
CA ALA A 229 -17.43 -14.66 4.07
C ALA A 229 -18.74 -14.20 3.39
N ASP A 230 -19.56 -13.44 4.11
CA ASP A 230 -20.84 -12.87 3.68
C ASP A 230 -20.74 -11.36 3.37
N ALA A 231 -19.53 -10.78 3.35
CA ALA A 231 -19.34 -9.35 3.09
C ALA A 231 -19.80 -8.95 1.67
N LEU A 232 -20.23 -7.70 1.51
CA LEU A 232 -20.68 -7.15 0.22
C LEU A 232 -19.46 -6.86 -0.66
N LEU A 233 -19.08 -7.84 -1.48
CA LEU A 233 -17.90 -7.76 -2.33
C LEU A 233 -18.24 -8.06 -3.79
N ALA A 234 -18.26 -7.03 -4.63
CA ALA A 234 -18.54 -7.19 -6.06
C ALA A 234 -17.57 -8.18 -6.76
N SER A 235 -16.33 -8.31 -6.27
CA SER A 235 -15.35 -9.28 -6.79
C SER A 235 -15.72 -10.75 -6.53
N GLN A 236 -16.62 -11.02 -5.58
CA GLN A 236 -17.12 -12.35 -5.24
C GLN A 236 -18.53 -12.61 -5.77
N MET A 237 -19.07 -11.72 -6.61
CA MET A 237 -20.37 -11.89 -7.25
C MET A 237 -20.22 -12.42 -8.68
N ASN A 238 -21.05 -13.38 -9.05
CA ASN A 238 -21.20 -13.80 -10.44
C ASN A 238 -22.05 -12.78 -11.21
N LEU A 239 -21.88 -12.73 -12.53
CA LEU A 239 -22.74 -11.89 -13.37
C LEU A 239 -24.21 -12.35 -13.32
N ASN A 240 -24.41 -13.66 -13.38
CA ASN A 240 -25.72 -14.32 -13.33
C ASN A 240 -25.96 -14.95 -11.96
N PRO A 241 -27.24 -15.16 -11.55
CA PRO A 241 -27.59 -15.86 -10.32
C PRO A 241 -26.93 -17.24 -10.12
N GLY A 242 -26.71 -17.58 -8.86
CA GLY A 242 -26.25 -18.90 -8.44
C GLY A 242 -24.79 -19.20 -8.76
N GLY A 243 -24.48 -20.48 -8.97
CA GLY A 243 -23.11 -20.95 -9.15
C GLY A 243 -22.27 -20.87 -7.86
N LYS A 244 -20.95 -20.94 -8.00
CA LYS A 244 -20.02 -20.77 -6.86
C LYS A 244 -19.85 -19.26 -6.58
N GLN A 245 -20.80 -18.68 -5.84
CA GLN A 245 -20.81 -17.28 -5.39
C GLN A 245 -21.08 -17.25 -3.87
N ALA A 246 -20.51 -16.24 -3.19
CA ALA A 246 -20.76 -16.01 -1.77
C ALA A 246 -22.22 -15.56 -1.51
N CYS A 247 -22.80 -16.06 -0.42
CA CYS A 247 -24.10 -15.61 0.08
C CYS A 247 -23.89 -14.35 0.93
N MET A 248 -24.09 -13.19 0.33
CA MET A 248 -23.80 -11.91 0.98
C MET A 248 -25.00 -11.40 1.79
N TRP A 249 -24.72 -10.67 2.87
CA TRP A 249 -25.72 -9.87 3.60
C TRP A 249 -26.35 -8.77 2.75
N ASN A 250 -27.54 -8.31 3.14
CA ASN A 250 -28.28 -7.28 2.45
C ASN A 250 -27.53 -5.94 2.45
N GLY A 251 -27.58 -5.26 1.31
CA GLY A 251 -27.09 -3.89 1.16
C GLY A 251 -28.21 -2.87 1.19
N TRP A 252 -27.89 -1.66 0.76
CA TRP A 252 -28.86 -0.60 0.50
C TRP A 252 -28.32 0.33 -0.56
N PHE A 253 -29.23 1.04 -1.24
CA PHE A 253 -28.88 2.08 -2.19
C PHE A 253 -29.85 3.25 -2.07
N MET A 254 -29.50 4.38 -2.69
CA MET A 254 -30.36 5.56 -2.73
C MET A 254 -31.13 5.56 -4.05
N GLN A 255 -32.46 5.62 -3.96
CA GLN A 255 -33.35 5.79 -5.11
C GLN A 255 -34.22 7.03 -4.85
N ASN A 256 -34.12 8.04 -5.72
CA ASN A 256 -34.87 9.30 -5.60
C ASN A 256 -34.75 9.98 -4.21
N GLY A 257 -33.56 9.93 -3.60
CA GLY A 257 -33.30 10.51 -2.28
C GLY A 257 -33.79 9.67 -1.10
N GLN A 258 -34.36 8.49 -1.33
CA GLN A 258 -34.76 7.55 -0.28
C GLN A 258 -33.83 6.34 -0.24
N ARG A 259 -33.52 5.87 0.97
CA ARG A 259 -32.72 4.66 1.20
C ARG A 259 -33.61 3.43 1.01
N VAL A 260 -33.27 2.60 0.04
CA VAL A 260 -33.95 1.34 -0.30
C VAL A 260 -33.05 0.18 0.08
N GLU A 261 -33.62 -0.83 0.75
CA GLU A 261 -32.90 -2.06 1.09
C GLU A 261 -32.70 -2.93 -0.16
N GLN A 262 -31.50 -3.48 -0.31
CA GLN A 262 -31.14 -4.36 -1.42
C GLN A 262 -30.86 -5.76 -0.91
N THR A 263 -31.78 -6.69 -1.17
CA THR A 263 -31.58 -8.11 -0.85
C THR A 263 -30.58 -8.73 -1.82
N MET A 264 -29.63 -9.50 -1.30
CA MET A 264 -28.58 -10.14 -2.10
C MET A 264 -28.87 -11.62 -2.41
N ILE A 265 -29.91 -12.17 -1.78
CA ILE A 265 -30.34 -13.56 -1.93
C ILE A 265 -31.80 -13.54 -2.38
N PHE A 266 -32.15 -14.43 -3.31
CA PHE A 266 -33.54 -14.62 -3.71
C PHE A 266 -34.35 -15.26 -2.58
N ALA A 267 -35.60 -14.86 -2.42
CA ALA A 267 -36.52 -15.50 -1.48
C ALA A 267 -36.70 -17.00 -1.79
N ASP A 268 -37.02 -17.80 -0.78
CA ASP A 268 -37.20 -19.25 -0.91
C ASP A 268 -38.36 -19.64 -1.85
N ASN A 269 -39.30 -18.74 -2.09
CA ASN A 269 -40.41 -18.90 -3.02
C ASN A 269 -40.10 -18.45 -4.46
N HIS A 270 -38.85 -18.07 -4.76
CA HIS A 270 -38.48 -17.57 -6.07
C HIS A 270 -38.57 -18.68 -7.14
N ALA A 271 -39.32 -18.44 -8.22
CA ALA A 271 -39.70 -19.46 -9.20
C ALA A 271 -38.52 -20.20 -9.87
N LYS A 272 -37.36 -19.55 -10.00
CA LYS A 272 -36.20 -20.10 -10.74
C LYS A 272 -34.94 -20.30 -9.90
N TYR A 273 -34.80 -19.53 -8.82
CA TYR A 273 -33.55 -19.46 -8.04
C TYR A 273 -33.85 -19.36 -6.54
N PRO A 274 -34.67 -20.27 -5.97
CA PRO A 274 -35.06 -20.18 -4.56
C PRO A 274 -33.83 -20.26 -3.66
N GLY A 275 -33.67 -19.28 -2.75
CA GLY A 275 -32.56 -19.23 -1.78
C GLY A 275 -31.16 -19.04 -2.38
N GLN A 276 -31.05 -18.78 -3.70
CA GLN A 276 -29.74 -18.62 -4.35
C GLN A 276 -29.26 -17.16 -4.29
N PRO A 277 -27.94 -16.92 -4.30
CA PRO A 277 -27.40 -15.57 -4.37
C PRO A 277 -27.72 -14.91 -5.72
N LYS A 278 -28.08 -13.63 -5.68
CA LYS A 278 -28.34 -12.82 -6.87
C LYS A 278 -27.03 -12.52 -7.60
N GLY A 279 -27.07 -12.60 -8.92
CA GLY A 279 -25.98 -12.14 -9.77
C GLY A 279 -25.93 -10.61 -9.84
N MET A 280 -24.77 -10.07 -10.19
CA MET A 280 -24.50 -8.64 -10.33
C MET A 280 -25.48 -7.97 -11.30
N LYS A 281 -25.86 -8.67 -12.39
CA LYS A 281 -26.83 -8.15 -13.34
C LYS A 281 -28.19 -7.86 -12.68
N VAL A 282 -28.71 -8.81 -11.91
CA VAL A 282 -30.03 -8.68 -11.26
C VAL A 282 -30.01 -7.54 -10.24
N VAL A 283 -28.95 -7.46 -9.42
CA VAL A 283 -28.80 -6.38 -8.45
C VAL A 283 -28.75 -5.01 -9.15
N LEU A 284 -28.01 -4.89 -10.26
CA LEU A 284 -27.96 -3.66 -11.02
C LEU A 284 -29.30 -3.31 -11.70
N GLU A 285 -30.07 -4.30 -12.17
CA GLU A 285 -31.41 -4.10 -12.73
C GLU A 285 -32.37 -3.59 -11.65
N GLU A 286 -32.38 -4.21 -10.46
CA GLU A 286 -33.18 -3.78 -9.31
C GLU A 286 -32.81 -2.37 -8.83
N CYS A 287 -31.53 -2.02 -8.85
CA CYS A 287 -31.04 -0.67 -8.55
C CYS A 287 -31.30 0.36 -9.65
N GLY A 288 -31.82 -0.05 -10.83
CA GLY A 288 -31.99 0.84 -11.99
C GLY A 288 -30.69 1.30 -12.65
N LEU A 289 -29.57 0.60 -12.37
CA LEU A 289 -28.23 0.91 -12.88
C LEU A 289 -27.86 0.03 -14.10
N TRP A 290 -28.59 -1.05 -14.33
CA TRP A 290 -28.36 -1.91 -15.49
C TRP A 290 -28.95 -1.27 -16.74
N SER A 291 -28.08 -1.00 -17.70
CA SER A 291 -28.46 -0.38 -18.96
C SER A 291 -27.95 -1.20 -20.14
N HIS A 292 -28.87 -1.61 -21.01
CA HIS A 292 -28.54 -2.41 -22.19
C HIS A 292 -27.94 -1.54 -23.28
N HIS A 293 -26.62 -1.45 -23.43
CA HIS A 293 -25.90 -0.87 -24.60
C HIS A 293 -26.25 0.59 -25.01
N LEU A 294 -27.32 1.16 -24.47
CA LEU A 294 -27.90 2.47 -24.76
C LEU A 294 -27.11 3.54 -24.03
N THR A 295 -26.75 3.30 -22.77
CA THR A 295 -25.85 4.18 -22.01
C THR A 295 -24.46 4.25 -22.60
N LEU A 296 -23.92 3.16 -23.17
CA LEU A 296 -22.65 3.25 -23.89
C LEU A 296 -22.80 4.11 -25.14
N LYS A 297 -23.89 3.94 -25.91
CA LYS A 297 -24.18 4.76 -27.10
C LYS A 297 -24.42 6.23 -26.76
N GLU A 298 -25.05 6.52 -25.63
CA GLU A 298 -25.36 7.88 -25.15
C GLU A 298 -24.15 8.57 -24.50
N ASN A 299 -23.39 7.83 -23.68
CA ASN A 299 -22.22 8.35 -22.98
C ASN A 299 -21.00 8.45 -23.88
N MET A 300 -20.90 7.66 -24.96
CA MET A 300 -19.72 7.70 -25.84
C MET A 300 -19.53 9.08 -26.49
N PRO A 301 -20.56 9.72 -27.09
CA PRO A 301 -20.45 11.10 -27.55
C PRO A 301 -20.05 12.09 -26.45
N ALA A 302 -20.65 11.98 -25.26
CA ALA A 302 -20.33 12.88 -24.14
C ALA A 302 -18.90 12.70 -23.63
N ALA A 303 -18.43 11.45 -23.52
CA ALA A 303 -17.06 11.13 -23.14
C ALA A 303 -16.05 11.63 -24.17
N LEU A 304 -16.33 11.43 -25.47
CA LEU A 304 -15.50 11.98 -26.55
C LEU A 304 -15.48 13.51 -26.54
N ALA A 305 -16.61 14.15 -26.29
CA ALA A 305 -16.72 15.61 -26.17
C ALA A 305 -16.02 16.15 -24.90
N SER A 306 -15.88 15.35 -23.85
CA SER A 306 -15.19 15.75 -22.61
C SER A 306 -13.67 15.83 -22.75
N VAL A 307 -13.10 15.26 -23.81
CA VAL A 307 -11.65 15.32 -24.07
C VAL A 307 -11.28 16.73 -24.53
N SER A 308 -10.39 17.39 -23.78
CA SER A 308 -9.94 18.74 -24.15
C SER A 308 -9.13 18.74 -25.46
N LEU A 309 -9.26 19.81 -26.25
CA LEU A 309 -8.47 20.04 -27.47
C LEU A 309 -6.96 19.91 -27.22
N GLU A 310 -6.48 20.39 -26.07
CA GLU A 310 -5.08 20.25 -25.68
C GLU A 310 -4.64 18.78 -25.57
N THR A 311 -5.50 17.92 -25.04
CA THR A 311 -5.23 16.48 -24.95
C THR A 311 -5.19 15.84 -26.33
N MET A 312 -6.09 16.25 -27.24
CA MET A 312 -6.09 15.79 -28.64
C MET A 312 -4.80 16.20 -29.36
N TRP A 313 -4.36 17.45 -29.26
CA TRP A 313 -3.09 17.92 -29.85
C TRP A 313 -1.86 17.21 -29.28
N ARG A 314 -1.84 16.95 -27.96
CA ARG A 314 -0.76 16.17 -27.34
C ARG A 314 -0.70 14.75 -27.89
N TRP A 315 -1.85 14.14 -28.16
CA TRP A 315 -1.94 12.82 -28.79
C TRP A 315 -1.48 12.86 -30.26
N GLU A 316 -1.91 13.84 -31.03
CA GLU A 316 -1.49 14.04 -32.42
C GLU A 316 0.04 14.19 -32.53
N HIS A 317 0.64 15.09 -31.74
CA HIS A 317 2.09 15.24 -31.70
C HIS A 317 2.81 13.95 -31.27
N ARG A 318 2.20 13.16 -30.39
CA ARG A 318 2.75 11.86 -29.99
C ARG A 318 2.72 10.87 -31.15
N VAL A 319 1.65 10.86 -31.97
CA VAL A 319 1.54 10.01 -33.16
C VAL A 319 2.61 10.37 -34.19
N TYR A 320 2.82 11.66 -34.50
CA TYR A 320 3.90 12.07 -35.41
C TYR A 320 5.28 11.60 -34.96
N ARG A 321 5.58 11.68 -33.65
CA ARG A 321 6.85 11.19 -33.10
C ARG A 321 7.02 9.68 -33.23
N TRP A 322 5.92 8.92 -33.15
CA TRP A 322 5.96 7.48 -33.43
C TRP A 322 6.23 7.22 -34.92
N ILE A 323 5.56 7.96 -35.81
CA ILE A 323 5.78 7.87 -37.26
C ILE A 323 7.24 8.18 -37.60
N ASP A 324 7.81 9.24 -37.03
CA ASP A 324 9.22 9.62 -37.22
C ASP A 324 10.17 8.54 -36.72
N ALA A 325 9.90 7.99 -35.52
CA ALA A 325 10.74 6.94 -34.96
C ALA A 325 10.74 5.68 -35.85
N TYR A 326 9.59 5.31 -36.41
CA TYR A 326 9.49 4.19 -37.35
C TYR A 326 10.11 4.51 -38.72
N ARG A 327 9.96 5.74 -39.22
CA ARG A 327 10.61 6.20 -40.45
C ARG A 327 12.14 6.11 -40.37
N ASP A 328 12.69 6.34 -39.18
CA ASP A 328 14.13 6.18 -38.89
C ASP A 328 14.54 4.71 -38.65
N GLY A 329 13.64 3.75 -38.87
CA GLY A 329 13.92 2.31 -38.78
C GLY A 329 13.97 1.75 -37.35
N LEU A 330 13.49 2.49 -36.35
CA LEU A 330 13.52 2.00 -34.96
C LEU A 330 12.48 0.91 -34.72
N GLY A 331 12.91 -0.16 -34.04
CA GLY A 331 11.99 -1.19 -33.53
C GLY A 331 11.09 -0.66 -32.41
N ALA A 332 9.98 -1.37 -32.12
CA ALA A 332 8.94 -0.89 -31.19
C ALA A 332 9.45 -0.48 -29.79
N LYS A 333 10.45 -1.18 -29.23
CA LYS A 333 11.04 -0.85 -27.91
C LYS A 333 11.83 0.46 -27.95
N ASP A 334 12.64 0.66 -28.98
CA ASP A 334 13.48 1.86 -29.14
C ASP A 334 12.66 3.08 -29.57
N ALA A 335 11.66 2.88 -30.42
CA ALA A 335 10.66 3.88 -30.76
C ALA A 335 9.88 4.34 -29.52
N GLN A 336 9.47 3.42 -28.64
CA GLN A 336 8.80 3.76 -27.39
C GLN A 336 9.71 4.61 -26.48
N LYS A 337 11.00 4.27 -26.39
CA LYS A 337 11.98 5.02 -25.60
C LYS A 337 12.13 6.45 -26.14
N ARG A 338 12.28 6.60 -27.46
CA ARG A 338 12.40 7.90 -28.14
C ARG A 338 11.14 8.76 -28.00
N VAL A 339 9.95 8.19 -28.11
CA VAL A 339 8.69 8.95 -27.91
C VAL A 339 8.54 9.36 -26.44
N LYS A 340 8.91 8.49 -25.50
CA LYS A 340 8.91 8.80 -24.05
C LYS A 340 9.87 9.93 -23.69
N ASP A 341 10.95 10.13 -24.46
CA ASP A 341 11.88 11.25 -24.25
C ASP A 341 11.20 12.62 -24.40
N PHE A 342 10.09 12.71 -25.13
CA PHE A 342 9.37 13.98 -25.27
C PHE A 342 8.14 14.11 -24.35
N SER A 343 7.54 13.01 -23.90
CA SER A 343 6.36 13.03 -23.03
C SER A 343 6.70 13.02 -21.54
N SER A 344 7.82 12.40 -21.17
CA SER A 344 8.12 12.00 -19.78
C SER A 344 9.49 12.46 -19.28
N LYS A 345 10.30 13.06 -20.16
CA LYS A 345 11.61 13.61 -19.77
C LYS A 345 11.39 15.05 -19.27
N LYS A 346 11.60 15.26 -17.96
CA LYS A 346 11.78 16.62 -17.43
C LYS A 346 13.11 17.15 -17.97
N TYR A 347 13.05 18.04 -18.95
CA TYR A 347 14.22 18.76 -19.42
C TYR A 347 14.74 19.65 -18.29
N LYS A 348 16.03 19.51 -17.95
CA LYS A 348 16.69 20.28 -16.89
C LYS A 348 17.03 21.72 -17.30
N SER A 349 16.83 22.11 -18.55
CA SER A 349 17.09 23.45 -19.06
C SER A 349 15.84 24.09 -19.65
N HIS A 350 15.69 25.39 -19.44
CA HIS A 350 14.65 26.19 -20.07
C HIS A 350 15.03 26.47 -21.54
N ARG A 351 14.13 26.08 -22.45
CA ARG A 351 14.12 26.41 -23.90
C ARG A 351 15.28 25.84 -24.72
N HIS A 352 15.06 24.65 -25.25
CA HIS A 352 15.56 24.31 -26.58
C HIS A 352 14.40 23.71 -27.38
N VAL A 353 14.02 24.39 -28.47
CA VAL A 353 13.07 23.83 -29.44
C VAL A 353 13.88 22.83 -30.27
N PRO A 354 13.47 21.55 -30.38
CA PRO A 354 14.17 20.59 -31.24
C PRO A 354 14.27 21.15 -32.66
N GLU A 355 15.44 21.06 -33.32
CA GLU A 355 15.64 21.60 -34.68
C GLU A 355 14.63 21.07 -35.70
N THR A 356 14.17 19.83 -35.53
CA THR A 356 13.09 19.25 -36.34
C THR A 356 11.77 20.01 -36.23
N LEU A 357 11.48 20.59 -35.06
CA LEU A 357 10.28 21.38 -34.80
C LEU A 357 10.47 22.87 -35.17
N ALA A 358 11.73 23.34 -35.25
CA ALA A 358 12.04 24.67 -35.76
C ALA A 358 11.86 24.75 -37.27
N ARG A 359 12.25 23.70 -38.01
CA ARG A 359 12.13 23.61 -39.48
C ARG A 359 10.70 23.70 -40.03
N THR A 360 9.68 23.49 -39.21
CA THR A 360 8.27 23.61 -39.64
C THR A 360 7.74 25.05 -39.57
N PHE A 361 8.53 26.00 -39.06
CA PHE A 361 8.20 27.42 -38.99
C PHE A 361 9.01 28.30 -39.96
N ASP A 362 9.91 27.69 -40.73
CA ASP A 362 10.51 28.26 -41.95
C ASP A 362 9.67 27.83 -43.17
#